data_AF-A0A933D917-F1
#
_entry.id   AF-A0A933D917-F1
#
_cell.length_a   1.000
_cell.length_b   1.000
_cell.length_c   1.000
_cell.angle_alpha   90.00
_cell.angle_beta   90.00
_cell.angle_gamma   90.00
#
_symmetry.space_group_name_H-M   'P 1'
#
loop_
_entity.id
_entity.type
_entity.pdbx_description
1 polymer ?
#
loop_
_entity_poly.entity_id
_entity_poly.type
_entity_poly.pdbx_seq_one_letter_code
_entity_poly.pdbx_strand_id
1 'polypeptide(L)'
;AGDIGALYNLAGGTEFSVGNFSKADFVAQNEGALSGGSSREILAVSEDDRKKLLDELTQELKSKGLIEAKGKIAKDQYPIEGAATFVPDTQEFSHKVGEEATTLKLILSGKTKVLVAARENIDLLLMSQLETDVPEGFTLRPDQIDLTFVPVAAKEEKSTKTATAKQATQPSSQDFDVQITANLLPKVDPEEIAGKIAGKYPNVAKEYLSTIPGFTRVSISTTISLPGKLGTLPRLARNIVVEVGAER
;
A
#
# COMPACT_ATOMS: atom_id res chain seq x y z
N ALA A 1 -19.61 20.79 -45.90
CA ALA A 1 -20.57 19.75 -45.48
C ALA A 1 -21.76 20.48 -44.89
N GLY A 2 -22.96 20.27 -45.43
CA GLY A 2 -24.18 20.91 -44.93
C GLY A 2 -24.57 20.27 -43.60
N ASP A 3 -25.07 21.09 -42.69
CA ASP A 3 -25.46 20.62 -41.37
C ASP A 3 -26.60 19.58 -41.45
N ILE A 4 -26.52 18.52 -40.63
CA ILE A 4 -27.40 17.34 -40.67
C ILE A 4 -28.03 17.06 -39.30
N GLY A 5 -29.19 16.40 -39.30
CA GLY A 5 -29.83 15.88 -38.08
C GLY A 5 -31.22 16.44 -37.83
N ALA A 6 -31.79 16.11 -36.66
CA ALA A 6 -33.18 16.44 -36.32
C ALA A 6 -33.49 17.95 -36.35
N LEU A 7 -32.49 18.79 -36.05
CA LEU A 7 -32.60 20.26 -36.05
C LEU A 7 -32.78 20.86 -37.45
N TYR A 8 -32.51 20.09 -38.51
CA TYR A 8 -32.59 20.53 -39.90
C TYR A 8 -33.81 19.97 -40.63
N ASN A 9 -34.72 19.32 -39.90
CA ASN A 9 -36.06 19.04 -40.42
C ASN A 9 -36.82 20.37 -40.56
N LEU A 10 -37.52 20.55 -41.68
CA LEU A 10 -38.26 21.79 -41.97
C LEU A 10 -39.76 21.53 -41.93
N ALA A 11 -40.51 22.40 -41.25
CA ALA A 11 -41.96 22.35 -41.25
C ALA A 11 -42.51 22.61 -42.66
N GLY A 12 -43.74 22.13 -42.92
CA GLY A 12 -44.46 22.51 -44.14
C GLY A 12 -44.63 24.03 -44.19
N GLY A 13 -44.49 24.61 -45.37
CA GLY A 13 -44.61 26.05 -45.59
C GLY A 13 -43.31 26.84 -45.39
N THR A 14 -42.16 26.20 -45.28
CA THR A 14 -40.85 26.87 -45.21
C THR A 14 -40.46 27.45 -46.58
N GLU A 15 -40.03 28.71 -46.61
CA GLU A 15 -39.68 29.43 -47.83
C GLU A 15 -38.18 29.37 -48.16
N PHE A 16 -37.87 29.16 -49.42
CA PHE A 16 -36.53 29.03 -49.98
C PHE A 16 -36.30 30.07 -51.06
N SER A 17 -35.06 30.53 -51.18
CA SER A 17 -34.61 31.34 -52.31
C SER A 17 -34.34 30.46 -53.54
N VAL A 18 -34.75 30.92 -54.72
CA VAL A 18 -34.49 30.24 -55.98
C VAL A 18 -33.27 30.89 -56.65
N GLY A 19 -32.12 30.21 -56.60
CA GLY A 19 -30.88 30.70 -57.22
C GLY A 19 -30.50 32.12 -56.77
N ASN A 20 -30.32 33.02 -57.74
CA ASN A 20 -29.97 34.42 -57.57
C ASN A 20 -31.16 35.38 -57.76
N PHE A 21 -32.40 34.87 -57.75
CA PHE A 21 -33.61 35.69 -57.84
C PHE A 21 -33.99 36.30 -56.49
N SER A 22 -34.56 37.50 -56.52
CA SER A 22 -35.09 38.17 -55.33
C SER A 22 -36.30 37.42 -54.77
N LYS A 23 -36.35 37.27 -53.44
CA LYS A 23 -37.52 36.71 -52.76
C LYS A 23 -38.81 37.53 -52.95
N ALA A 24 -38.71 38.78 -53.40
CA ALA A 24 -39.88 39.60 -53.73
C ALA A 24 -40.59 39.14 -55.01
N ASP A 25 -39.83 38.54 -55.95
CA ASP A 25 -40.33 38.16 -57.26
C ASP A 25 -40.60 36.65 -57.35
N PHE A 26 -39.77 35.83 -56.67
CA PHE A 26 -39.86 34.38 -56.70
C PHE A 26 -39.53 33.78 -55.34
N VAL A 27 -40.46 32.96 -54.82
CA VAL A 27 -40.30 32.17 -53.60
C VAL A 27 -40.62 30.72 -53.90
N ALA A 28 -39.75 29.81 -53.49
CA ALA A 28 -40.05 28.38 -53.46
C ALA A 28 -40.51 28.02 -52.05
N GLN A 29 -41.52 27.16 -51.92
CA GLN A 29 -42.04 26.73 -50.62
C GLN A 29 -42.25 25.22 -50.65
N ASN A 30 -41.94 24.53 -49.55
CA ASN A 30 -42.31 23.12 -49.42
C ASN A 30 -43.77 23.00 -48.97
N GLU A 31 -44.60 22.30 -49.73
CA GLU A 31 -46.00 22.07 -49.35
C GLU A 31 -46.14 21.14 -48.13
N GLY A 32 -45.31 20.11 -48.05
CA GLY A 32 -45.23 19.18 -46.91
C GLY A 32 -43.96 19.39 -46.08
N ALA A 33 -43.98 18.94 -44.82
CA ALA A 33 -42.78 18.97 -43.97
C ALA A 33 -41.64 18.14 -44.58
N LEU A 34 -40.43 18.70 -44.61
CA LEU A 34 -39.22 17.99 -45.00
C LEU A 34 -38.62 17.36 -43.75
N SER A 35 -38.96 16.09 -43.53
CA SER A 35 -38.48 15.27 -42.41
C SER A 35 -37.55 14.16 -42.89
N GLY A 36 -36.66 13.71 -42.02
CA GLY A 36 -35.78 12.56 -42.28
C GLY A 36 -34.43 12.67 -41.57
N GLY A 37 -34.07 13.85 -41.08
CA GLY A 37 -32.93 14.04 -40.20
C GLY A 37 -33.23 13.50 -38.81
N SER A 38 -32.34 12.67 -38.28
CA SER A 38 -32.32 12.26 -36.88
C SER A 38 -30.98 12.62 -36.25
N SER A 39 -31.00 12.94 -34.96
CA SER A 39 -29.80 13.12 -34.15
C SER A 39 -30.03 12.43 -32.82
N ARG A 40 -29.03 11.70 -32.33
CA ARG A 40 -29.08 11.03 -31.04
C ARG A 40 -27.74 11.19 -30.34
N GLU A 41 -27.79 11.49 -29.05
CA GLU A 41 -26.63 11.44 -28.18
C GLU A 41 -26.50 10.01 -27.65
N ILE A 42 -25.30 9.46 -27.71
CA ILE A 42 -25.00 8.10 -27.27
C ILE A 42 -23.86 8.14 -26.27
N LEU A 43 -23.94 7.28 -25.25
CA LEU A 43 -22.82 7.05 -24.35
C LEU A 43 -21.85 6.10 -25.05
N ALA A 44 -20.60 6.54 -25.20
CA ALA A 44 -19.57 5.76 -25.86
C ALA A 44 -18.36 5.60 -24.95
N VAL A 45 -17.66 4.48 -25.10
CA VAL A 45 -16.46 4.19 -24.31
C VAL A 45 -15.33 5.14 -24.70
N SER A 46 -14.78 5.85 -23.72
CA SER A 46 -13.60 6.70 -23.92
C SER A 46 -12.30 5.94 -23.69
N GLU A 47 -11.18 6.49 -24.18
CA GLU A 47 -9.84 5.95 -23.89
C GLU A 47 -9.48 6.11 -22.41
N ASP A 48 -9.90 7.21 -21.80
CA ASP A 48 -9.70 7.49 -20.37
C ASP A 48 -10.41 6.46 -19.49
N ASP A 49 -11.63 6.05 -19.85
CA ASP A 49 -12.37 5.02 -19.09
C ASP A 49 -11.66 3.67 -19.12
N ARG A 50 -11.15 3.27 -20.30
CA ARG A 50 -10.37 2.03 -20.43
C ARG A 50 -9.08 2.08 -19.64
N LYS A 51 -8.39 3.23 -19.65
CA LYS A 51 -7.14 3.41 -18.91
C LYS A 51 -7.37 3.39 -17.41
N LYS A 52 -8.36 4.13 -16.90
CA LYS A 52 -8.72 4.13 -15.49
C LYS A 52 -9.08 2.73 -15.00
N LEU A 53 -9.92 2.01 -15.76
CA LEU A 53 -10.31 0.65 -15.41
C LEU A 53 -9.10 -0.32 -15.38
N LEU A 54 -8.16 -0.16 -16.33
CA LEU A 54 -6.92 -0.95 -16.35
C LEU A 54 -6.05 -0.65 -15.13
N ASP A 55 -5.83 0.62 -14.83
CA ASP A 55 -4.96 1.07 -13.75
C ASP A 55 -5.53 0.63 -12.39
N GLU A 56 -6.82 0.84 -12.16
CA GLU A 56 -7.53 0.42 -10.96
C GLU A 56 -7.46 -1.10 -10.75
N LEU A 57 -7.79 -1.89 -11.79
CA LEU A 57 -7.76 -3.34 -11.68
C LEU A 57 -6.33 -3.89 -11.53
N THR A 58 -5.35 -3.29 -12.21
CA THR A 58 -3.93 -3.63 -12.05
C THR A 58 -3.46 -3.40 -10.61
N GLN A 59 -3.81 -2.26 -10.01
CA GLN A 59 -3.46 -1.97 -8.62
C GLN A 59 -4.15 -2.95 -7.65
N GLU A 60 -5.42 -3.26 -7.89
CA GLU A 60 -6.17 -4.22 -7.09
C GLU A 60 -5.53 -5.62 -7.16
N LEU A 61 -5.23 -6.12 -8.37
CA LEU A 61 -4.59 -7.43 -8.56
C LEU A 61 -3.16 -7.46 -8.00
N LYS A 62 -2.41 -6.37 -8.12
CA LYS A 62 -1.08 -6.24 -7.51
C LYS A 62 -1.16 -6.37 -5.98
N SER A 63 -2.10 -5.65 -5.35
CA SER A 63 -2.27 -5.68 -3.89
C SER A 63 -2.72 -7.06 -3.39
N LYS A 64 -3.70 -7.68 -4.05
CA LYS A 64 -4.16 -9.05 -3.75
C LYS A 64 -3.03 -10.07 -3.92
N GLY A 65 -2.32 -10.02 -5.04
CA GLY A 65 -1.20 -10.92 -5.30
C GLY A 65 -0.04 -10.76 -4.31
N LEU A 66 0.19 -9.55 -3.81
CA LEU A 66 1.18 -9.30 -2.75
C LEU A 66 0.76 -9.97 -1.43
N ILE A 67 -0.50 -9.84 -1.02
CA ILE A 67 -1.03 -10.49 0.19
C ILE A 67 -0.90 -12.01 0.08
N GLU A 68 -1.28 -12.59 -1.06
CA GLU A 68 -1.14 -14.02 -1.29
C GLU A 68 0.33 -14.48 -1.33
N ALA A 69 1.22 -13.68 -1.93
CA ALA A 69 2.64 -13.97 -1.97
C ALA A 69 3.24 -13.99 -0.55
N LYS A 70 2.92 -13.01 0.30
CA LYS A 70 3.36 -12.99 1.71
C LYS A 70 2.98 -14.26 2.46
N GLY A 71 1.80 -14.82 2.21
CA GLY A 71 1.36 -16.08 2.82
C GLY A 71 2.16 -17.32 2.37
N LYS A 72 2.88 -17.23 1.24
CA LYS A 72 3.67 -18.33 0.65
C LYS A 72 5.18 -18.15 0.84
N ILE A 73 5.63 -16.95 1.18
CA ILE A 73 7.05 -16.64 1.40
C ILE A 73 7.51 -17.31 2.71
N ALA A 74 8.71 -17.89 2.65
CA ALA A 74 9.30 -18.57 3.79
C ALA A 74 9.71 -17.57 4.89
N LYS A 75 9.69 -18.01 6.16
CA LYS A 75 9.92 -17.13 7.33
C LYS A 75 11.34 -16.52 7.37
N ASP A 76 12.29 -17.16 6.72
CA ASP A 76 13.68 -16.75 6.53
C ASP A 76 13.88 -15.72 5.41
N GLN A 77 12.78 -15.23 4.82
CA GLN A 77 12.82 -14.24 3.74
C GLN A 77 12.01 -13.00 4.12
N TYR A 78 12.51 -11.84 3.69
CA TYR A 78 11.80 -10.57 3.76
C TYR A 78 11.23 -10.20 2.38
N PRO A 79 9.90 -10.00 2.26
CA PRO A 79 9.30 -9.47 1.04
C PRO A 79 9.63 -7.98 0.88
N ILE A 80 10.17 -7.59 -0.26
CA ILE A 80 10.37 -6.18 -0.63
C ILE A 80 9.11 -5.71 -1.35
N GLU A 81 8.14 -5.23 -0.57
CA GLU A 81 6.79 -4.91 -1.05
C GLU A 81 6.79 -3.80 -2.11
N GLY A 82 7.65 -2.79 -1.93
CA GLY A 82 7.83 -1.70 -2.89
C GLY A 82 8.31 -2.15 -4.27
N ALA A 83 8.93 -3.32 -4.37
CA ALA A 83 9.42 -3.91 -5.63
C ALA A 83 8.38 -4.79 -6.33
N ALA A 84 7.18 -4.96 -5.75
CA ALA A 84 6.18 -5.84 -6.33
C ALA A 84 5.70 -5.31 -7.68
N THR A 85 5.65 -6.18 -8.68
CA THR A 85 5.18 -5.86 -10.03
C THR A 85 4.11 -6.86 -10.46
N PHE A 86 3.08 -6.37 -11.13
CA PHE A 86 2.07 -7.22 -11.76
C PHE A 86 2.40 -7.33 -13.25
N VAL A 87 2.51 -8.56 -13.74
CA VAL A 87 2.76 -8.85 -15.16
C VAL A 87 1.49 -9.42 -15.74
N PRO A 88 0.77 -8.69 -16.62
CA PRO A 88 -0.45 -9.18 -17.24
C PRO A 88 -0.13 -10.28 -18.26
N ASP A 89 -0.90 -11.37 -18.21
CA ASP A 89 -0.89 -12.47 -19.18
C ASP A 89 -2.04 -12.30 -20.20
N THR A 90 -3.25 -11.95 -19.73
CA THR A 90 -4.40 -11.67 -20.61
C THR A 90 -5.06 -10.35 -20.23
N GLN A 91 -5.51 -9.61 -21.25
CA GLN A 91 -6.19 -8.32 -21.10
C GLN A 91 -7.27 -8.19 -22.17
N GLU A 92 -8.54 -8.32 -21.78
CA GLU A 92 -9.67 -8.29 -22.69
C GLU A 92 -10.74 -7.30 -22.21
N PHE A 93 -11.02 -6.29 -23.03
CA PHE A 93 -12.12 -5.34 -22.80
C PHE A 93 -13.38 -5.80 -23.53
N SER A 94 -14.55 -5.57 -22.92
CA SER A 94 -15.83 -5.93 -23.54
C SER A 94 -16.20 -5.07 -24.76
N HIS A 95 -15.69 -3.84 -24.85
CA HIS A 95 -16.00 -2.89 -25.92
C HIS A 95 -14.76 -2.10 -26.33
N LYS A 96 -14.78 -1.58 -27.57
CA LYS A 96 -13.72 -0.73 -28.12
C LYS A 96 -14.01 0.75 -27.84
N VAL A 97 -12.97 1.59 -27.99
CA VAL A 97 -13.12 3.05 -27.89
C VAL A 97 -14.08 3.53 -28.98
N GLY A 98 -15.04 4.38 -28.61
CA GLY A 98 -16.07 4.90 -29.49
C GLY A 98 -17.28 3.98 -29.70
N GLU A 99 -17.28 2.79 -29.11
CA GLU A 99 -18.43 1.89 -29.16
C GLU A 99 -19.51 2.33 -28.17
N GLU A 100 -20.78 2.28 -28.60
CA GLU A 100 -21.94 2.65 -27.79
C GLU A 100 -22.13 1.60 -26.68
N ALA A 101 -21.83 1.97 -25.44
CA ALA A 101 -21.98 1.09 -24.29
C ALA A 101 -22.21 1.89 -23.01
N THR A 102 -23.09 1.39 -22.15
CA THR A 102 -23.34 1.94 -20.81
C THR A 102 -22.45 1.32 -19.74
N THR A 103 -21.84 0.17 -20.03
CA THR A 103 -20.96 -0.56 -19.09
C THR A 103 -19.73 -1.09 -19.79
N LEU A 104 -18.56 -0.81 -19.22
CA LEU A 104 -17.27 -1.34 -19.65
C LEU A 104 -16.81 -2.43 -18.69
N LYS A 105 -16.37 -3.58 -19.24
CA LYS A 105 -15.83 -4.69 -18.46
C LYS A 105 -14.41 -4.99 -18.93
N LEU A 106 -13.55 -5.37 -18.00
CA LEU A 106 -12.18 -5.78 -18.24
C LEU A 106 -11.94 -7.15 -17.58
N ILE A 107 -11.47 -8.11 -18.36
CA ILE A 107 -10.91 -9.37 -17.88
C ILE A 107 -9.40 -9.21 -17.93
N LEU A 108 -8.77 -9.22 -16.76
CA LEU A 108 -7.33 -9.12 -16.59
C LEU A 108 -6.83 -10.32 -15.79
N SER A 109 -5.88 -11.06 -16.35
CA SER A 109 -5.17 -12.13 -15.64
C SER A 109 -3.68 -11.94 -15.78
N GLY A 110 -2.90 -12.47 -14.83
CA GLY A 110 -1.47 -12.28 -14.82
C GLY A 110 -0.80 -12.84 -13.58
N LYS A 111 0.48 -12.50 -13.42
CA LYS A 111 1.33 -12.97 -12.33
C LYS A 111 1.91 -11.80 -11.56
N THR A 112 1.82 -11.86 -10.24
CA THR A 112 2.51 -10.92 -9.35
C THR A 112 3.90 -11.44 -9.05
N LYS A 113 4.92 -10.64 -9.35
CA LYS A 113 6.31 -10.89 -8.99
C LYS A 113 6.65 -10.07 -7.76
N VAL A 114 7.21 -10.72 -6.75
CA VAL A 114 7.67 -10.08 -5.51
C VAL A 114 9.14 -10.39 -5.34
N LEU A 115 9.95 -9.36 -5.09
CA LEU A 115 11.36 -9.53 -4.76
C LEU A 115 11.48 -9.90 -3.29
N VAL A 116 12.33 -10.87 -2.98
CA VAL A 116 12.60 -11.31 -1.61
C VAL A 116 14.08 -11.19 -1.30
N ALA A 117 14.39 -10.81 -0.06
CA ALA A 117 15.75 -10.79 0.47
C ALA A 117 15.90 -11.84 1.57
N ALA A 118 17.08 -12.44 1.67
CA ALA A 118 17.38 -13.35 2.77
C ALA A 118 17.45 -12.58 4.09
N ARG A 119 16.73 -13.06 5.11
CA ARG A 119 16.65 -12.45 6.44
C ARG A 119 18.03 -12.28 7.07
N GLU A 120 18.88 -13.30 6.99
CA GLU A 120 20.23 -13.30 7.57
C GLU A 120 21.07 -12.11 7.08
N ASN A 121 21.04 -11.80 5.78
CA ASN A 121 21.81 -10.70 5.20
C ASN A 121 21.32 -9.33 5.69
N ILE A 122 20.01 -9.19 5.85
CA ILE A 122 19.38 -7.95 6.32
C ILE A 122 19.63 -7.77 7.81
N ASP A 123 19.45 -8.82 8.62
CA ASP A 123 19.65 -8.78 10.06
C ASP A 123 21.11 -8.43 10.41
N LEU A 124 22.09 -8.99 9.68
CA LEU A 124 23.51 -8.65 9.85
C LEU A 124 23.80 -7.17 9.56
N LEU A 125 23.23 -6.64 8.47
CA LEU A 125 23.39 -5.22 8.11
C LEU A 125 22.75 -4.32 9.17
N LEU A 126 21.54 -4.67 9.61
CA LEU A 126 20.80 -3.94 10.63
C LEU A 126 21.55 -3.90 11.97
N MET A 127 22.05 -5.04 12.45
CA MET A 127 22.80 -5.10 13.69
C MET A 127 24.01 -4.16 13.66
N SER A 128 24.74 -4.14 12.54
CA SER A 128 25.92 -3.28 12.39
C SER A 128 25.61 -1.77 12.44
N GLN A 129 24.40 -1.36 12.04
CA GLN A 129 23.99 0.06 12.03
C GLN A 129 23.22 0.47 13.27
N LEU A 130 22.41 -0.42 13.84
CA LEU A 130 21.57 -0.09 14.99
C LEU A 130 22.32 -0.18 16.32
N GLU A 131 23.40 -0.96 16.42
CA GLU A 131 24.19 -1.07 17.66
C GLU A 131 24.70 0.28 18.18
N THR A 132 24.99 1.24 17.28
CA THR A 132 25.45 2.58 17.66
C THR A 132 24.33 3.50 18.17
N ASP A 133 23.08 3.19 17.83
CA ASP A 133 21.91 4.04 18.13
C ASP A 133 21.06 3.50 19.29
N VAL A 134 21.39 2.33 19.86
CA VAL A 134 20.70 1.75 21.01
C VAL A 134 21.11 2.50 22.30
N PRO A 135 20.17 3.13 23.03
CA PRO A 135 20.46 3.76 24.31
C PRO A 135 20.95 2.77 25.37
N GLU A 136 21.78 3.24 26.30
CA GLU A 136 22.26 2.41 27.42
C GLU A 136 21.08 1.82 28.22
N GLY A 137 21.22 0.54 28.59
CA GLY A 137 20.18 -0.18 29.34
C GLY A 137 19.08 -0.81 28.49
N PHE A 138 19.19 -0.79 27.16
CA PHE A 138 18.29 -1.49 26.23
C PHE A 138 19.03 -2.55 25.41
N THR A 139 18.27 -3.51 24.88
CA THR A 139 18.74 -4.56 23.95
C THR A 139 17.81 -4.62 22.76
N LEU A 140 18.41 -4.72 21.57
CA LEU A 140 17.70 -4.98 20.32
C LEU A 140 17.52 -6.49 20.16
N ARG A 141 16.31 -6.94 19.84
CA ARG A 141 16.08 -8.34 19.46
C ARG A 141 15.59 -8.45 18.01
N PRO A 142 16.05 -9.44 17.22
CA PRO A 142 15.65 -9.60 15.82
C PRO A 142 14.15 -9.78 15.62
N ASP A 143 13.44 -10.33 16.61
CA ASP A 143 12.00 -10.57 16.56
C ASP A 143 11.14 -9.30 16.72
N GLN A 144 11.76 -8.18 17.09
CA GLN A 144 11.09 -6.89 17.37
C GLN A 144 11.40 -5.82 16.31
N ILE A 145 11.90 -6.24 15.14
CA ILE A 145 12.29 -5.34 14.06
C ILE A 145 11.27 -5.43 12.93
N ASP A 146 10.56 -4.34 12.72
CA ASP A 146 9.67 -4.14 11.58
C ASP A 146 10.42 -3.36 10.49
N LEU A 147 10.45 -3.96 9.30
CA LEU A 147 11.11 -3.40 8.11
C LEU A 147 10.09 -2.96 7.09
N THR A 148 10.13 -1.68 6.72
CA THR A 148 9.34 -1.16 5.61
C THR A 148 10.28 -0.67 4.50
N PHE A 149 10.17 -1.28 3.33
CA PHE A 149 10.93 -0.87 2.15
C PHE A 149 10.15 0.18 1.37
N VAL A 150 10.69 1.39 1.31
CA VAL A 150 10.11 2.50 0.54
C VAL A 150 10.93 2.66 -0.74
N PRO A 151 10.31 2.60 -1.93
CA PRO A 151 11.04 2.87 -3.17
C PRO A 151 11.54 4.32 -3.17
N VAL A 152 12.83 4.53 -3.45
CA VAL A 152 13.34 5.87 -3.68
C VAL A 152 12.70 6.36 -4.97
N ALA A 153 11.80 7.34 -4.87
CA ALA A 153 11.32 8.03 -6.05
C ALA A 153 12.55 8.62 -6.73
N ALA A 154 12.85 8.17 -7.95
CA ALA A 154 13.95 8.71 -8.75
C ALA A 154 13.83 10.23 -8.71
N LYS A 155 14.72 10.89 -7.98
CA LYS A 155 14.87 12.33 -8.07
C LYS A 155 15.27 12.57 -9.52
N GLU A 156 14.38 13.17 -10.30
CA GLU A 156 14.69 13.65 -11.64
C GLU A 156 15.77 14.73 -11.52
N GLU A 157 17.03 14.31 -11.46
CA GLU A 157 18.13 15.21 -11.73
C GLU A 157 18.23 15.38 -13.24
N LYS A 158 17.84 16.58 -13.68
CA LYS A 158 18.12 17.11 -15.02
C LYS A 158 19.58 16.84 -15.39
N SER A 159 19.80 15.95 -16.35
CA SER A 159 21.01 15.94 -17.18
C SER A 159 20.72 15.39 -18.58
N THR A 160 20.33 16.34 -19.44
CA THR A 160 20.86 16.58 -20.78
C THR A 160 21.46 15.40 -21.58
N LYS A 161 20.75 15.03 -22.67
CA LYS A 161 21.21 14.46 -23.97
C LYS A 161 21.97 13.11 -23.89
N THR A 162 21.59 12.05 -24.60
CA THR A 162 21.39 11.96 -26.05
C THR A 162 20.72 10.63 -26.39
N ALA A 163 19.81 10.65 -27.37
CA ALA A 163 19.18 9.46 -27.90
C ALA A 163 20.19 8.50 -28.56
N THR A 164 20.07 7.20 -28.26
CA THR A 164 20.16 6.13 -29.26
C THR A 164 19.46 4.89 -28.73
N ALA A 165 18.44 4.44 -29.45
CA ALA A 165 17.77 3.17 -29.22
C ALA A 165 18.76 2.00 -29.38
N LYS A 166 18.82 1.11 -28.37
CA LYS A 166 19.08 -0.32 -28.53
C LYS A 166 18.94 -1.07 -27.19
N GLN A 167 18.11 -2.11 -27.25
CA GLN A 167 18.11 -3.34 -26.45
C GLN A 167 17.62 -3.33 -25.00
N ALA A 168 16.56 -4.12 -24.82
CA ALA A 168 16.10 -4.74 -23.59
C ALA A 168 17.28 -5.27 -22.75
N THR A 169 17.49 -4.68 -21.57
CA THR A 169 18.37 -5.23 -20.55
C THR A 169 17.78 -4.89 -19.17
N GLN A 170 17.52 -5.94 -18.39
CA GLN A 170 17.19 -6.04 -16.96
C GLN A 170 17.34 -4.74 -16.13
N PRO A 171 16.33 -4.31 -15.33
CA PRO A 171 16.56 -3.30 -14.31
C PRO A 171 17.17 -4.02 -13.10
N SER A 172 18.44 -3.83 -12.76
CA SER A 172 19.00 -4.50 -11.57
C SER A 172 19.85 -3.60 -10.69
N SER A 173 19.42 -2.35 -10.52
CA SER A 173 19.77 -1.54 -9.35
C SER A 173 18.59 -0.62 -9.08
N GLN A 174 17.58 -1.14 -8.38
CA GLN A 174 16.52 -0.31 -7.85
C GLN A 174 16.89 0.01 -6.41
N ASP A 175 17.14 1.30 -6.17
CA ASP A 175 17.49 1.78 -4.84
C ASP A 175 16.20 1.87 -4.00
N PHE A 176 16.28 1.36 -2.77
CA PHE A 176 15.19 1.40 -1.80
C PHE A 176 15.69 2.07 -0.53
N ASP A 177 14.92 3.04 -0.04
CA ASP A 177 15.09 3.54 1.31
C ASP A 177 14.44 2.54 2.26
N VAL A 178 15.22 2.09 3.26
CA VAL A 178 14.73 1.15 4.26
C VAL A 178 14.37 1.93 5.50
N GLN A 179 13.07 1.98 5.82
CA GLN A 179 12.60 2.51 7.09
C GLN A 179 12.58 1.37 8.11
N ILE A 180 13.44 1.50 9.13
CA ILE A 180 13.61 0.51 10.18
C ILE A 180 12.88 1.01 11.42
N THR A 181 11.94 0.22 11.92
CA THR A 181 11.28 0.46 13.21
C THR A 181 11.61 -0.70 14.12
N ALA A 182 12.28 -0.41 15.24
CA ALA A 182 12.69 -1.43 16.19
C ALA A 182 12.16 -1.13 17.57
N ASN A 183 11.46 -2.10 18.17
CA ASN A 183 11.04 -2.00 19.57
C ASN A 183 12.17 -2.51 20.47
N LEU A 184 12.80 -1.57 21.17
CA LEU A 184 13.86 -1.87 22.11
C LEU A 184 13.27 -2.37 23.44
N LEU A 185 13.87 -3.42 23.98
CA LEU A 185 13.49 -3.93 25.28
C LEU A 185 14.57 -3.61 26.30
N PRO A 186 14.20 -3.26 27.54
CA PRO A 186 15.19 -2.99 28.56
C PRO A 186 16.04 -4.23 28.80
N LYS A 187 17.34 -4.02 29.03
CA LYS A 187 18.30 -5.05 29.36
C LYS A 187 18.04 -5.50 30.79
N VAL A 188 17.09 -6.41 30.95
CA VAL A 188 16.74 -7.00 32.24
C VAL A 188 17.21 -8.44 32.31
N ASP A 189 17.99 -8.74 33.34
CA ASP A 189 18.33 -10.11 33.71
C ASP A 189 17.33 -10.60 34.78
N PRO A 190 16.43 -11.54 34.45
CA PRO A 190 15.45 -12.09 35.39
C PRO A 190 16.09 -12.67 36.66
N GLU A 191 17.28 -13.28 36.54
CA GLU A 191 17.95 -13.93 37.66
C GLU A 191 18.54 -12.91 38.64
N GLU A 192 19.16 -11.85 38.11
CA GLU A 192 19.65 -10.75 38.95
C GLU A 192 18.51 -10.03 39.67
N ILE A 193 17.39 -9.80 38.96
CA ILE A 193 16.20 -9.17 39.54
C ILE A 193 15.65 -10.03 40.66
N ALA A 194 15.48 -11.34 40.42
CA ALA A 194 15.02 -12.30 41.42
C ALA A 194 15.93 -12.30 42.66
N GLY A 195 17.26 -12.23 42.48
CA GLY A 195 18.22 -12.12 43.57
C GLY A 195 18.08 -10.83 44.39
N LYS A 196 17.86 -9.69 43.73
CA LYS A 196 17.74 -8.37 44.39
C LYS A 196 16.41 -8.18 45.12
N ILE A 197 15.33 -8.81 44.65
CA ILE A 197 14.01 -8.74 45.31
C ILE A 197 13.75 -9.89 46.31
N ALA A 198 14.61 -10.92 46.34
CA ALA A 198 14.47 -12.04 47.26
C ALA A 198 14.42 -11.59 48.73
N GLY A 199 13.39 -12.05 49.45
CA GLY A 199 13.17 -11.69 50.86
C GLY A 199 12.80 -10.22 51.13
N LYS A 200 12.59 -9.39 50.09
CA LYS A 200 12.10 -8.01 50.25
C LYS A 200 10.59 -7.99 50.44
N TYR A 201 10.09 -6.91 51.03
CA TYR A 201 8.66 -6.64 51.07
C TYR A 201 8.15 -6.27 49.67
N PRO A 202 6.90 -6.63 49.31
CA PRO A 202 6.33 -6.31 48.01
C PRO A 202 6.44 -4.83 47.61
N ASN A 203 6.30 -3.90 48.57
CA ASN A 203 6.43 -2.47 48.30
C ASN A 203 7.86 -2.06 47.94
N VAL A 204 8.86 -2.61 48.66
CA VAL A 204 10.28 -2.34 48.40
C VAL A 204 10.71 -2.96 47.07
N ALA A 205 10.19 -4.16 46.75
CA ALA A 205 10.41 -4.78 45.45
C ALA A 205 9.82 -3.94 44.31
N LYS A 206 8.60 -3.40 44.49
CA LYS A 206 7.99 -2.47 43.52
C LYS A 206 8.83 -1.21 43.30
N GLU A 207 9.33 -0.62 44.37
CA GLU A 207 10.19 0.57 44.31
C GLU A 207 11.50 0.28 43.56
N TYR A 208 12.15 -0.85 43.84
CA TYR A 208 13.32 -1.30 43.06
C TYR A 208 12.97 -1.50 41.58
N LEU A 209 11.89 -2.22 41.27
CA LEU A 209 11.48 -2.48 39.89
C LEU A 209 11.15 -1.18 39.13
N SER A 210 10.65 -0.16 39.82
CA SER A 210 10.37 1.15 39.22
C SER A 210 11.62 1.93 38.77
N THR A 211 12.81 1.55 39.27
CA THR A 211 14.08 2.15 38.85
C THR A 211 14.64 1.54 37.58
N ILE A 212 14.07 0.43 37.11
CA ILE A 212 14.50 -0.25 35.90
C ILE A 212 14.01 0.53 34.68
N PRO A 213 14.88 0.84 33.69
CA PRO A 213 14.46 1.46 32.44
C PRO A 213 13.31 0.70 31.79
N GLY A 214 12.28 1.41 31.29
CA GLY A 214 11.13 0.77 30.65
C GLY A 214 10.11 0.12 31.62
N PHE A 215 10.17 0.41 32.92
CA PHE A 215 9.14 -0.03 33.86
C PHE A 215 7.81 0.71 33.64
N THR A 216 6.76 -0.04 33.30
CA THR A 216 5.38 0.48 33.25
C THR A 216 4.54 0.00 34.43
N ARG A 217 4.52 -1.32 34.67
CA ARG A 217 3.71 -1.94 35.72
C ARG A 217 4.33 -3.25 36.18
N VAL A 218 4.09 -3.61 37.44
CA VAL A 218 4.37 -4.94 37.99
C VAL A 218 3.14 -5.55 38.63
N SER A 219 2.89 -6.83 38.34
CA SER A 219 1.93 -7.67 39.04
C SER A 219 2.70 -8.71 39.85
N ILE A 220 2.49 -8.72 41.17
CA ILE A 220 3.12 -9.70 42.06
C ILE A 220 2.03 -10.69 42.48
N SER A 221 2.15 -11.93 42.03
CA SER A 221 1.31 -13.06 42.41
C SER A 221 2.09 -13.97 43.36
N THR A 222 1.48 -14.33 44.49
CA THR A 222 2.10 -15.23 45.47
C THR A 222 1.12 -16.32 45.88
N THR A 223 1.51 -17.58 45.78
CA THR A 223 0.70 -18.74 46.19
C THR A 223 0.50 -18.81 47.70
N ILE A 224 1.40 -18.22 48.49
CA ILE A 224 1.36 -18.22 49.95
C ILE A 224 1.32 -16.78 50.44
N SER A 225 0.20 -16.36 51.03
CA SER A 225 0.04 -15.03 51.63
C SER A 225 0.28 -15.12 53.13
N LEU A 226 1.47 -14.68 53.58
CA LEU A 226 1.83 -14.65 55.00
C LEU A 226 1.26 -13.40 55.69
N PRO A 227 0.64 -13.51 56.89
CA PRO A 227 0.04 -12.37 57.57
C PRO A 227 1.08 -11.43 58.18
N GLY A 228 0.80 -10.12 58.12
CA GLY A 228 1.55 -9.08 58.85
C GLY A 228 3.01 -8.92 58.41
N LYS A 229 3.93 -8.83 59.39
CA LYS A 229 5.37 -8.57 59.16
C LYS A 229 6.09 -9.69 58.40
N LEU A 230 5.43 -10.83 58.18
CA LEU A 230 5.95 -11.99 57.44
C LEU A 230 5.57 -11.99 55.95
N GLY A 231 4.79 -11.00 55.48
CA GLY A 231 4.39 -10.84 54.09
C GLY A 231 5.53 -10.40 53.15
N THR A 232 6.67 -11.08 53.19
CA THR A 232 7.82 -10.87 52.31
C THR A 232 7.79 -11.82 51.12
N LEU A 233 8.47 -11.45 50.03
CA LEU A 233 8.73 -12.37 48.92
C LEU A 233 9.59 -13.57 49.37
N PRO A 234 9.56 -14.71 48.64
CA PRO A 234 10.41 -15.85 48.93
C PRO A 234 11.88 -15.45 49.07
N ARG A 235 12.57 -15.97 50.11
CA ARG A 235 14.00 -15.65 50.36
C ARG A 235 14.95 -16.36 49.38
N LEU A 236 14.49 -17.42 48.75
CA LEU A 236 15.23 -18.18 47.75
C LEU A 236 14.84 -17.66 46.37
N ALA A 237 15.80 -17.09 45.62
CA ALA A 237 15.58 -16.56 44.29
C ALA A 237 15.00 -17.60 43.31
N ARG A 238 15.36 -18.88 43.46
CA ARG A 238 14.78 -20.00 42.67
C ARG A 238 13.26 -20.17 42.80
N ASN A 239 12.65 -19.58 43.84
CA ASN A 239 11.19 -19.61 44.05
C ASN A 239 10.51 -18.35 43.50
N ILE A 240 11.23 -17.53 42.72
CA ILE A 240 10.75 -16.30 42.10
C ILE A 240 10.94 -16.46 40.60
N VAL A 241 9.84 -16.37 39.85
CA VAL A 241 9.87 -16.34 38.38
C VAL A 241 9.60 -14.90 37.95
N VAL A 242 10.50 -14.33 37.16
CA VAL A 242 10.36 -12.98 36.62
C VAL A 242 10.10 -13.11 35.12
N GLU A 243 8.92 -12.69 34.69
CA GLU A 243 8.54 -12.64 33.27
C GLU A 243 8.49 -11.19 32.82
N VAL A 244 9.09 -10.92 31.65
CA VAL A 244 9.18 -9.58 31.07
C VAL A 244 8.27 -9.56 29.85
N GLY A 245 7.24 -8.74 29.89
CA GLY A 245 6.30 -8.55 28.78
C GLY A 245 6.30 -7.10 28.30
N ALA A 246 6.10 -6.91 27.00
CA ALA A 246 5.83 -5.60 26.43
C ALA A 246 4.33 -5.30 26.54
N GLU A 247 3.97 -4.12 27.03
CA GLU A 247 2.60 -3.61 26.92
C GLU A 247 2.37 -3.17 25.48
N ARG A 248 1.30 -3.68 24.86
CA ARG A 248 0.89 -3.35 23.49
C ARG A 248 -0.08 -2.18 23.48
#